data_AF-A0A1T2KTC9-F1
#
_entry.id   AF-A0A1T2KTC9-F1
#
_cell.length_a   1.000
_cell.length_b   1.000
_cell.length_c   1.000
_cell.angle_alpha   90.00
_cell.angle_beta   90.00
_cell.angle_gamma   90.00
#
_symmetry.space_group_name_H-M   'P 1'
#
loop_
_entity.id
_entity.type
_entity.pdbx_description
1 polymer ?
#
loop_
_entity_poly.entity_id
_entity_poly.type
_entity_poly.pdbx_seq_one_letter_code
_entity_poly.pdbx_strand_id
1 'polypeptide(L)'
;MNDYITYCNNTQALVAELQVKAPELIHLDEQTGKATFLVPKTPTVRNGAETLALVRDIDGTLLQLAEQFDHLEVLGTYEEVFADPAKREIYDRVYDQTPRTVHGPDGETLTYTPPEKFGVIA
;
A
#
# COMPACT_ATOMS: atom_id res chain seq x y z
N MET A 1 -12.50 2.11 14.55
CA MET A 1 -12.23 1.81 13.13
C MET A 1 -11.48 2.98 12.55
N ASN A 2 -10.20 2.78 12.28
CA ASN A 2 -9.32 3.80 11.70
C ASN A 2 -8.68 3.25 10.43
N ASP A 3 -8.42 4.11 9.47
CA ASP A 3 -7.69 3.75 8.26
C ASP A 3 -6.21 4.14 8.45
N TYR A 4 -5.33 3.16 8.30
CA TYR A 4 -3.88 3.30 8.50
C TYR A 4 -3.15 3.13 7.17
N ILE A 5 -2.10 3.93 7.00
CA ILE A 5 -1.09 3.74 5.97
C ILE A 5 -0.07 2.74 6.48
N THR A 6 0.09 1.67 5.72
CA THR A 6 1.15 0.69 5.92
C THR A 6 2.19 0.82 4.82
N TYR A 7 3.44 0.53 5.16
CA TYR A 7 4.59 0.56 4.28
C TYR A 7 5.26 -0.80 4.27
N CYS A 8 5.58 -1.28 3.07
CA CYS A 8 6.38 -2.46 2.87
C CYS A 8 7.58 -2.08 2.00
N ASN A 9 8.79 -2.20 2.56
CA ASN A 9 10.04 -1.86 1.87
C ASN A 9 10.41 -2.87 0.77
N ASN A 10 9.92 -4.11 0.88
CA ASN A 10 10.15 -5.17 -0.09
C ASN A 10 8.98 -6.14 -0.11
N THR A 11 8.09 -5.93 -1.08
CA THR A 11 6.87 -6.73 -1.22
C THR A 11 7.17 -8.22 -1.46
N GLN A 12 8.27 -8.56 -2.13
CA GLN A 12 8.66 -9.95 -2.36
C GLN A 12 9.12 -10.62 -1.06
N ALA A 13 9.89 -9.91 -0.25
CA ALA A 13 10.35 -10.41 1.04
C ALA A 13 9.17 -10.58 2.02
N LEU A 14 8.23 -9.65 2.04
CA LEU A 14 7.00 -9.79 2.83
C LEU A 14 6.18 -11.02 2.43
N VAL A 15 6.04 -11.29 1.13
CA VAL A 15 5.34 -12.51 0.65
C VAL A 15 6.09 -13.78 1.11
N ALA A 16 7.41 -13.81 1.01
CA ALA A 16 8.20 -14.96 1.49
C ALA A 16 8.07 -15.13 3.02
N GLU A 17 8.01 -14.03 3.76
CA GLU A 17 7.82 -14.04 5.20
C GLU A 17 6.43 -14.54 5.59
N LEU A 18 5.38 -14.07 4.89
CA LEU A 18 4.01 -14.53 5.07
C LEU A 18 3.87 -16.03 4.77
N GLN A 19 4.56 -16.57 3.77
CA GLN A 19 4.57 -18.01 3.51
C GLN A 19 5.10 -18.85 4.68
N VAL A 20 5.97 -18.28 5.52
CA VAL A 20 6.54 -18.97 6.68
C VAL A 20 5.72 -18.73 7.94
N LYS A 21 5.34 -17.47 8.20
CA LYS A 21 4.72 -17.05 9.46
C LYS A 21 3.19 -17.13 9.47
N ALA A 22 2.54 -16.92 8.32
CA ALA A 22 1.09 -16.87 8.18
C ALA A 22 0.63 -17.39 6.79
N PRO A 23 0.92 -18.66 6.44
CA PRO A 23 0.66 -19.21 5.11
C PRO A 23 -0.81 -19.17 4.69
N GLU A 24 -1.74 -19.13 5.65
CA GLU A 24 -3.18 -18.98 5.44
C GLU A 24 -3.58 -17.64 4.79
N LEU A 25 -2.70 -16.63 4.88
CA LEU A 25 -2.90 -15.32 4.26
C LEU A 25 -2.41 -15.28 2.81
N ILE A 26 -1.71 -16.31 2.34
CA ILE A 26 -1.17 -16.37 0.98
C ILE A 26 -2.18 -17.00 0.03
N HIS A 27 -2.42 -16.30 -1.08
CA HIS A 27 -3.11 -16.83 -2.24
C HIS A 27 -2.10 -17.21 -3.31
N LEU A 28 -2.06 -18.50 -3.63
CA LEU A 28 -1.31 -19.03 -4.76
C LEU A 28 -2.19 -18.95 -6.01
N ASP A 29 -1.70 -18.26 -7.02
CA ASP A 29 -2.32 -18.30 -8.35
C ASP A 29 -2.09 -19.69 -8.97
N GLU A 30 -3.17 -20.43 -9.23
CA GLU A 30 -3.12 -21.81 -9.72
C GLU A 30 -2.54 -21.95 -11.13
N GLN A 31 -2.51 -20.87 -11.92
CA GLN A 31 -2.03 -20.89 -13.31
C GLN A 31 -0.55 -20.51 -13.42
N THR A 32 -0.10 -19.58 -12.59
CA THR A 32 1.25 -19.01 -12.64
C THR A 32 2.14 -19.51 -11.50
N GLY A 33 1.58 -20.14 -10.48
CA GLY A 33 2.29 -20.56 -9.27
C GLY A 33 2.78 -19.38 -8.42
N LYS A 34 2.36 -18.15 -8.74
CA LYS A 34 2.83 -16.95 -8.06
C LYS A 34 2.10 -16.81 -6.73
N ALA A 35 2.87 -16.71 -5.64
CA ALA A 35 2.33 -16.34 -4.35
C ALA A 35 1.99 -14.85 -4.31
N THR A 36 0.79 -14.56 -3.87
CA THR A 36 0.30 -13.20 -3.69
C THR A 36 -0.31 -13.07 -2.31
N PHE A 37 -0.08 -11.91 -1.71
CA PHE A 37 -0.83 -11.44 -0.57
C PHE A 37 -1.71 -10.31 -1.07
N LEU A 38 -3.03 -10.48 -0.94
CA LEU A 38 -4.00 -9.45 -1.28
C LEU A 38 -4.96 -9.33 -0.10
N VAL A 39 -4.93 -8.21 0.60
CA VAL A 39 -6.09 -7.79 1.38
C VAL A 39 -7.08 -7.22 0.36
N PRO A 40 -8.19 -7.91 0.05
CA PRO A 40 -9.06 -7.47 -1.03
C PRO A 40 -9.60 -6.07 -0.74
N LYS A 41 -9.67 -5.22 -1.77
CA LYS A 41 -10.21 -3.85 -1.72
C LYS A 41 -9.39 -2.84 -0.91
N THR A 42 -8.13 -3.13 -0.62
CA THR A 42 -7.18 -2.18 -0.04
C THR A 42 -6.53 -1.37 -1.17
N PRO A 43 -6.72 -0.04 -1.23
CA PRO A 43 -5.99 0.81 -2.16
C PRO A 43 -4.49 0.69 -1.90
N THR A 44 -3.71 0.44 -2.96
CA THR A 44 -2.24 0.35 -2.87
C THR A 44 -1.58 1.20 -3.94
N VAL A 45 -0.41 1.74 -3.62
CA VAL A 45 0.49 2.43 -4.55
C VAL A 45 1.89 1.84 -4.41
N ARG A 46 2.66 1.83 -5.49
CA ARG A 46 3.94 1.12 -5.57
C ARG A 46 4.99 1.94 -6.28
N ASN A 47 6.23 1.82 -5.81
CA ASN A 47 7.42 2.29 -6.48
C ASN A 47 8.50 1.21 -6.40
N GLY A 48 8.78 0.53 -7.52
CA GLY A 48 9.69 -0.61 -7.52
C GLY A 48 9.22 -1.75 -6.60
N ALA A 49 10.03 -2.07 -5.58
CA ALA A 49 9.74 -3.10 -4.57
C ALA A 49 8.95 -2.58 -3.36
N GLU A 50 8.88 -1.26 -3.20
CA GLU A 50 8.20 -0.58 -2.11
C GLU A 50 6.70 -0.47 -2.40
N THR A 51 5.87 -0.66 -1.38
CA THR A 51 4.41 -0.54 -1.46
C THR A 51 3.88 0.26 -0.27
N LEU A 52 2.94 1.17 -0.53
CA LEU A 52 2.05 1.71 0.48
C LEU A 52 0.64 1.14 0.31
N ALA A 53 -0.05 0.92 1.41
CA ALA A 53 -1.43 0.44 1.41
C ALA A 53 -2.28 1.17 2.47
N LEU A 54 -3.52 1.51 2.11
CA LEU A 54 -4.51 2.09 3.01
C LEU A 54 -5.36 0.96 3.58
N VAL A 55 -5.04 0.54 4.80
CA VAL A 55 -5.67 -0.62 5.45
C VAL A 55 -6.62 -0.13 6.53
N ARG A 56 -7.85 -0.62 6.49
CA ARG A 56 -8.84 -0.38 7.52
C ARG A 56 -8.64 -1.35 8.67
N ASP A 57 -8.35 -0.81 9.85
CA ASP A 57 -8.28 -1.60 11.07
C ASP A 57 -9.63 -1.55 11.79
N ILE A 58 -10.27 -2.72 11.86
CA ILE A 58 -11.61 -2.87 12.44
C ILE A 58 -11.49 -3.15 13.94
N ASP A 59 -10.55 -4.01 14.35
CA ASP A 59 -10.47 -4.58 15.72
C ASP A 59 -9.06 -4.54 16.35
N GLY A 60 -8.09 -3.82 15.79
CA GLY A 60 -6.71 -3.78 16.29
C GLY A 60 -5.80 -4.86 15.70
N THR A 61 -6.37 -5.75 14.87
CA THR A 61 -5.67 -6.90 14.26
C THR A 61 -4.52 -6.45 13.36
N LEU A 62 -4.64 -5.29 12.70
CA LEU A 62 -3.59 -4.80 11.81
C LEU A 62 -2.29 -4.52 12.54
N LEU A 63 -2.38 -3.84 13.69
CA LEU A 63 -1.21 -3.48 14.49
C LEU A 63 -0.52 -4.74 15.02
N GLN A 64 -1.29 -5.68 15.55
CA GLN A 64 -0.78 -6.96 16.03
C GLN A 64 -0.15 -7.80 14.93
N LEU A 65 -0.72 -7.75 13.72
CA LEU A 65 -0.19 -8.45 12.56
C LEU A 65 1.15 -7.82 12.16
N ALA A 66 1.22 -6.49 11.99
CA ALA A 66 2.43 -5.78 11.59
C ALA A 66 3.62 -6.01 12.53
N GLU A 67 3.39 -6.09 13.85
CA GLU A 67 4.43 -6.42 14.84
C GLU A 67 5.11 -7.79 14.60
N GLN A 68 4.48 -8.69 13.85
CA GLN A 68 5.02 -10.02 13.56
C GLN A 68 5.87 -10.08 12.29
N PHE A 69 5.87 -9.01 11.48
CA PHE A 69 6.54 -8.97 10.18
C PHE A 69 7.66 -7.95 10.13
N ASP A 70 8.83 -8.39 9.68
CA ASP A 70 10.03 -7.53 9.59
C ASP A 70 9.92 -6.55 8.40
N HIS A 71 9.09 -6.88 7.40
CA HIS A 71 8.94 -6.11 6.16
C HIS A 71 7.62 -5.32 6.07
N LEU A 72 6.86 -5.23 7.16
CA LEU A 72 5.60 -4.48 7.20
C LEU A 72 5.60 -3.50 8.36
N GLU A 73 5.52 -2.21 8.03
CA GLU A 73 5.46 -1.13 8.99
C GLU A 73 4.10 -0.43 8.94
N VAL A 74 3.56 -0.06 10.10
CA VAL A 74 2.39 0.82 10.18
C VAL A 74 2.90 2.25 10.37
N LEU A 75 2.82 3.06 9.31
CA LEU A 75 3.24 4.46 9.39
C LEU A 75 2.28 5.28 10.26
N GLY A 76 0.98 4.97 10.19
CA GLY A 76 -0.07 5.66 10.95
C GLY A 76 -1.21 6.13 10.07
N THR A 77 -2.11 6.93 10.63
CA THR A 77 -3.16 7.64 9.88
C THR A 77 -2.55 8.71 8.97
N TYR A 78 -3.33 9.21 8.01
CA TYR A 78 -2.89 10.32 7.16
C TYR A 78 -2.42 11.55 7.93
N GLU A 79 -3.09 11.89 9.04
CA GLU A 79 -2.72 13.03 9.88
C GLU A 79 -1.35 12.82 10.52
N GLU A 80 -1.10 11.63 11.08
CA GLU A 80 0.19 11.29 11.68
C GLU A 80 1.31 11.22 10.64
N VAL A 81 1.04 10.65 9.46
CA VAL A 81 2.03 10.56 8.37
C VAL A 81 2.40 11.95 7.84
N PHE A 82 1.45 12.87 7.75
CA PHE A 82 1.70 14.22 7.23
C PHE A 82 2.25 15.18 8.28
N ALA A 83 2.06 14.88 9.57
CA ALA A 83 2.65 15.65 10.67
C ALA A 83 4.11 15.27 10.97
N ASP A 84 4.55 14.05 10.60
CA ASP A 84 5.90 13.54 10.84
C ASP A 84 6.74 13.57 9.54
N PRO A 85 7.81 14.40 9.47
CA PRO A 85 8.65 14.50 8.28
C PRO A 85 9.26 13.17 7.82
N ALA A 86 9.63 12.27 8.73
CA ALA A 86 10.25 11.00 8.36
C ALA A 86 9.24 10.05 7.70
N LYS A 87 8.01 10.03 8.22
CA LYS A 87 6.91 9.25 7.62
C LYS A 87 6.46 9.84 6.30
N ARG A 88 6.43 11.17 6.21
CA ARG A 88 6.11 11.90 4.97
C ARG A 88 7.14 11.61 3.88
N GLU A 89 8.43 11.53 4.21
CA GLU A 89 9.47 11.20 3.24
C GLU A 89 9.26 9.80 2.63
N ILE A 90 8.93 8.79 3.45
CA ILE A 90 8.57 7.45 2.97
C ILE A 90 7.33 7.53 2.07
N TYR A 91 6.31 8.28 2.51
CA TYR A 91 5.07 8.44 1.77
C TYR A 91 5.29 9.01 0.36
N ASP A 92 5.97 10.16 0.27
CA ASP A 92 6.21 10.86 -0.98
C ASP A 92 7.18 10.11 -1.91
N ARG A 93 8.10 9.31 -1.34
CA ARG A 93 9.00 8.46 -2.13
C ARG A 93 8.25 7.35 -2.86
N VAL A 94 7.26 6.74 -2.22
CA VAL A 94 6.53 5.60 -2.81
C VAL A 94 5.34 6.05 -3.63
N TYR A 95 4.64 7.11 -3.22
CA TYR A 95 3.49 7.64 -3.93
C TYR A 95 3.88 8.75 -4.90
N ASP A 96 4.11 8.39 -6.17
CA ASP A 96 4.38 9.36 -7.22
C ASP A 96 3.13 10.19 -7.56
N GLN A 97 3.18 11.46 -7.18
CA GLN A 97 2.14 12.46 -7.43
C GLN A 97 2.45 13.40 -8.61
N THR A 98 3.46 13.08 -9.41
CA THR A 98 3.82 13.89 -10.58
C THR A 98 2.63 13.97 -11.55
N PRO A 99 2.26 15.17 -12.04
CA PRO A 99 1.21 15.31 -13.05
C PRO A 99 1.50 14.48 -14.30
N ARG A 100 0.47 13.83 -14.81
CA ARG A 100 0.56 12.87 -15.91
C ARG A 100 -0.35 13.29 -17.04
N THR A 101 0.14 13.10 -18.26
CA THR A 101 -0.70 13.25 -19.45
C THR A 101 -1.50 11.99 -19.68
N VAL A 102 -2.82 12.14 -19.79
CA VAL A 102 -3.77 11.07 -20.05
C VAL A 102 -4.50 11.38 -21.35
N HIS A 103 -4.55 10.41 -22.25
CA HIS A 103 -5.34 10.52 -23.46
C HIS A 103 -6.76 10.04 -23.15
N GLY A 104 -7.72 10.95 -23.33
CA GLY A 104 -9.12 10.64 -23.19
C GLY A 104 -9.64 9.77 -24.33
N PRO A 105 -10.84 9.20 -24.16
CA PRO A 105 -11.43 8.28 -25.15
C PRO A 105 -11.72 8.95 -26.49
N ASP A 106 -11.89 10.27 -26.54
CA ASP A 106 -12.22 11.03 -27.76
C ASP A 106 -11.00 11.74 -28.39
N GLY A 107 -9.78 11.37 -27.95
CA GLY A 107 -8.51 11.89 -28.49
C GLY A 107 -8.03 13.19 -27.84
N GLU A 108 -8.73 13.70 -26.84
CA GLU A 108 -8.29 14.83 -26.03
C GLU A 108 -7.10 14.46 -25.15
N THR A 109 -6.27 15.46 -24.85
CA THR A 109 -5.15 15.31 -23.92
C THR A 109 -5.50 16.02 -22.63
N LEU A 110 -5.56 15.27 -21.52
CA LEU A 110 -5.86 15.75 -20.19
C LEU A 110 -4.62 15.65 -19.31
N THR A 111 -4.42 16.63 -18.43
CA THR A 111 -3.42 16.54 -17.37
C THR A 111 -4.11 16.06 -16.10
N TYR A 112 -3.69 14.92 -15.58
CA TYR A 112 -4.15 14.36 -14.32
C TYR A 112 -3.05 14.47 -13.28
N THR A 113 -3.32 15.15 -12.17
CA THR A 113 -2.46 15.18 -11.00
C THR A 113 -3.05 14.25 -9.95
N PRO A 114 -2.34 13.19 -9.52
CA PRO A 114 -2.79 12.34 -8.43
C PRO A 114 -3.07 13.17 -7.15
N PRO A 115 -4.17 12.90 -6.44
CA PRO A 115 -4.51 13.62 -5.21
C PRO A 115 -3.48 13.36 -4.11
N GLU A 116 -3.43 14.22 -3.08
CA GLU A 116 -2.53 14.05 -1.93
C GLU A 116 -2.72 12.74 -1.17
N LYS A 117 -3.97 12.27 -1.09
CA LYS A 117 -4.32 11.03 -0.42
C LYS A 117 -4.82 10.02 -1.44
N PHE A 118 -4.17 8.86 -1.51
CA PHE A 118 -4.69 7.74 -2.29
C PHE A 118 -5.81 7.01 -1.52
N GLY A 119 -6.74 6.38 -2.25
CA GLY A 119 -7.80 5.57 -1.64
C GLY A 119 -8.91 6.35 -0.94
N VAL A 120 -8.90 7.69 -0.99
CA VAL A 120 -10.01 8.53 -0.51
C VAL A 120 -11.01 8.67 -1.64
N ILE A 121 -12.21 8.11 -1.47
CA ILE A 121 -13.34 8.33 -2.38
C ILE A 121 -14.03 9.61 -1.93
N ALA A 122 -14.10 10.60 -2.84
CA ALA A 122 -14.82 11.85 -2.66
C ALA A 122 -16.33 11.66 -2.87
#